data_AF-A0A1F7T7D1-F1
#
_entry.id   AF-A0A1F7T7D1-F1
#
_cell.length_a   1.000
_cell.length_b   1.000
_cell.length_c   1.000
_cell.angle_alpha   90.00
_cell.angle_beta   90.00
_cell.angle_gamma   90.00
#
_symmetry.space_group_name_H-M   'P 1'
#
loop_
_entity.id
_entity.type
_entity.pdbx_description
1 polymer ?
#
loop_
_entity_poly.entity_id
_entity_poly.type
_entity_poly.pdbx_seq_one_letter_code
_entity_poly.pdbx_strand_id
1 'polypeptide(L)'
;MTGGGRRLFTWVAFSLCLLMLGSAVLGRDGFLSVWVNGRRIEGLRVELADMERENGRVRREVRSLREDMRAIERIAREELGLVKPGEVVYEFIPGEER
;
A
#
# COMPACT_ATOMS: atom_id res chain seq x y z
N MET A 1 22.08 -32.60 60.43
CA MET A 1 21.02 -31.56 60.36
C MET A 1 21.17 -30.74 59.08
N THR A 2 20.74 -31.22 57.91
CA THR A 2 20.80 -30.46 56.63
C THR A 2 19.68 -30.88 55.66
N GLY A 3 18.46 -31.11 56.16
CA GLY A 3 17.32 -31.54 55.32
C GLY A 3 16.39 -30.40 54.87
N GLY A 4 16.37 -29.27 55.60
CA GLY A 4 15.39 -28.19 55.40
C GLY A 4 15.70 -27.25 54.23
N GLY A 5 16.98 -26.93 54.00
CA GLY A 5 17.39 -25.96 52.98
C GLY A 5 17.13 -26.43 51.54
N ARG A 6 17.24 -27.75 51.28
CA ARG A 6 16.99 -28.33 49.94
C ARG A 6 15.54 -28.16 49.49
N ARG A 7 14.59 -28.30 50.42
CA ARG A 7 13.15 -28.17 50.10
C ARG A 7 12.81 -26.71 49.82
N LEU A 8 13.33 -25.79 50.63
CA LEU A 8 13.14 -24.35 50.40
C LEU A 8 13.71 -23.94 49.04
N PHE A 9 14.91 -24.43 48.70
CA PHE A 9 15.55 -24.14 47.41
C PHE A 9 14.75 -24.69 46.23
N THR A 10 14.18 -25.90 46.35
CA THR A 10 13.31 -26.46 45.30
C THR A 10 12.01 -25.67 45.14
N TRP A 11 11.41 -25.18 46.24
CA TRP A 11 10.21 -24.34 46.18
C TRP A 11 10.50 -22.97 45.55
N VAL A 12 11.63 -22.36 45.90
CA VAL A 12 12.08 -21.10 45.30
C VAL A 12 12.33 -21.27 43.80
N ALA A 13 13.09 -22.30 43.41
CA ALA A 13 13.36 -22.61 42.01
C ALA A 13 12.08 -22.92 41.21
N PHE A 14 11.13 -23.65 41.82
CA PHE A 14 9.85 -23.95 41.19
C PHE A 14 8.99 -22.69 41.02
N SER A 15 8.93 -21.83 42.04
CA SER A 15 8.20 -20.56 41.94
C SER A 15 8.79 -19.64 40.87
N LEU A 16 10.13 -19.59 40.75
CA LEU A 16 10.83 -18.81 39.75
C LEU A 16 10.57 -19.35 38.33
N CYS A 17 10.57 -20.67 38.17
CA CYS A 17 10.25 -21.34 36.91
C CYS A 17 8.79 -21.07 36.50
N LEU A 18 7.86 -21.13 37.46
CA LEU A 18 6.44 -20.82 37.22
C LEU A 18 6.23 -19.34 36.86
N LEU A 19 6.97 -18.43 37.51
CA LEU A 19 6.98 -17.01 37.18
C LEU A 19 7.53 -16.76 35.77
N MET A 20 8.62 -17.42 35.38
CA MET A 20 9.15 -17.33 34.01
C MET A 20 8.15 -17.87 32.98
N LEU A 21 7.58 -19.05 33.20
CA LEU A 21 6.57 -19.63 32.33
C LEU A 21 5.33 -18.73 32.21
N GLY A 22 4.85 -18.20 33.33
CA GLY A 22 3.75 -17.23 33.37
C GLY A 22 4.09 -15.97 32.58
N SER A 23 5.27 -15.39 32.77
CA SER A 23 5.71 -14.20 32.03
C SER A 23 5.95 -14.46 30.54
N ALA A 24 6.29 -15.69 30.13
CA ALA A 24 6.41 -16.05 28.72
C ALA A 24 5.04 -16.18 28.05
N VAL A 25 4.03 -16.64 28.79
CA VAL A 25 2.64 -16.74 28.29
C VAL A 25 1.93 -15.39 28.31
N LEU A 26 2.14 -14.56 29.35
CA LEU A 26 1.53 -13.23 29.52
C LEU A 26 2.40 -12.06 28.98
N GLY A 27 3.62 -12.33 28.52
CA GLY A 27 4.54 -11.32 28.02
C GLY A 27 4.10 -10.72 26.70
N ARG A 28 4.63 -9.54 26.37
CA ARG A 28 4.27 -8.70 25.19
C ARG A 28 4.22 -9.44 23.84
N ASP A 29 4.94 -10.57 23.72
CA ASP A 29 5.03 -11.42 22.52
C ASP A 29 4.53 -12.87 22.74
N GLY A 30 3.72 -13.13 23.79
CA GLY A 30 3.20 -14.47 24.09
C GLY A 30 2.24 -15.02 23.01
N PHE A 31 1.98 -16.33 23.01
CA PHE A 31 1.22 -17.09 21.98
C PHE A 31 -0.16 -16.49 21.60
N LEU A 32 -0.79 -15.72 22.49
CA LEU A 32 -2.02 -14.96 22.19
C LEU A 32 -1.83 -13.84 21.15
N SER A 33 -0.65 -13.22 21.11
CA SER A 33 -0.34 -12.12 20.19
C SER A 33 -0.31 -12.60 18.74
N VAL A 34 0.18 -13.82 18.48
CA VAL A 34 0.21 -14.44 17.14
C VAL A 34 -1.21 -14.73 16.64
N TRP A 35 -2.13 -15.13 17.54
CA TRP A 35 -3.51 -15.43 17.17
C TRP A 35 -4.34 -14.16 16.90
N VAL A 36 -4.09 -13.08 17.65
CA VAL A 36 -4.75 -11.78 17.44
C VAL A 36 -4.13 -11.00 16.26
N ASN A 37 -2.83 -11.12 16.01
CA ASN A 37 -2.16 -10.46 14.88
C ASN A 37 -2.58 -11.03 13.52
N GLY A 38 -3.08 -12.28 13.46
CA GLY A 38 -3.64 -12.85 12.24
C GLY A 38 -4.84 -12.06 11.69
N ARG A 39 -5.72 -11.56 12.56
CA ARG A 39 -6.89 -10.76 12.11
C ARG A 39 -6.53 -9.37 11.60
N ARG A 40 -5.44 -8.77 12.08
CA ARG A 40 -4.99 -7.46 11.61
C ARG A 40 -4.42 -7.52 10.19
N ILE A 41 -3.75 -8.62 9.85
CA ILE A 41 -3.21 -8.84 8.50
C ILE A 41 -4.35 -9.00 7.48
N GLU A 42 -5.42 -9.70 7.85
CA GLU A 42 -6.53 -9.93 6.93
C GLU A 42 -7.33 -8.66 6.66
N GLY A 43 -7.57 -7.81 7.67
CA GLY A 43 -8.23 -6.51 7.50
C GLY A 43 -7.45 -5.57 6.58
N LEU A 44 -6.13 -5.48 6.77
CA LEU A 44 -5.26 -4.65 5.94
C LEU A 44 -5.21 -5.13 4.49
N ARG A 45 -5.27 -6.45 4.24
CA ARG A 45 -5.31 -7.01 2.88
C ARG A 45 -6.58 -6.64 2.13
N VAL A 46 -7.72 -6.63 2.83
CA VAL A 46 -9.01 -6.24 2.22
C VAL A 46 -9.00 -4.77 1.84
N GLU A 47 -8.49 -3.91 2.71
CA GLU A 47 -8.37 -2.46 2.44
C GLU A 47 -7.43 -2.18 1.26
N LEU A 48 -6.29 -2.89 1.19
CA LEU A 48 -5.34 -2.76 0.09
C LEU A 48 -5.96 -3.18 -1.24
N ALA A 49 -6.72 -4.28 -1.26
CA ALA A 49 -7.43 -4.75 -2.44
C ALA A 49 -8.51 -3.77 -2.92
N ASP A 50 -9.20 -3.09 -1.99
CA ASP A 50 -10.21 -2.10 -2.33
C ASP A 50 -9.57 -0.82 -2.91
N MET A 51 -8.49 -0.35 -2.30
CA MET A 51 -7.72 0.80 -2.81
C MET A 51 -7.12 0.51 -4.19
N GLU A 52 -6.61 -0.70 -4.45
CA GLU A 52 -6.11 -1.09 -5.77
C GLU A 52 -7.21 -1.09 -6.84
N ARG A 53 -8.42 -1.54 -6.49
CA ARG A 53 -9.58 -1.52 -7.40
C ARG A 53 -9.99 -0.09 -7.73
N GLU A 54 -10.08 0.78 -6.73
CA GLU A 54 -10.43 2.18 -6.93
C GLU A 54 -9.40 2.90 -7.79
N ASN A 55 -8.11 2.70 -7.50
CA ASN A 55 -7.01 3.26 -8.29
C ASN A 55 -7.08 2.77 -9.74
N GLY A 56 -7.37 1.48 -9.95
CA GLY A 56 -7.60 0.91 -11.27
C GLY A 56 -8.77 1.57 -12.02
N ARG A 57 -9.87 1.87 -11.33
CA ARG A 57 -11.04 2.56 -11.91
C ARG A 57 -10.67 3.99 -12.34
N VAL A 58 -10.09 4.77 -11.43
CA VAL A 58 -9.71 6.17 -11.69
C VAL A 58 -8.68 6.26 -12.82
N ARG A 59 -7.71 5.34 -12.89
CA ARG A 59 -6.74 5.30 -13.99
C ARG A 59 -7.37 5.03 -15.35
N ARG A 60 -8.41 4.19 -15.41
CA ARG A 60 -9.15 3.95 -16.66
C ARG A 60 -9.91 5.19 -17.10
N GLU A 61 -10.56 5.87 -16.15
CA GLU A 61 -11.30 7.10 -16.40
C GLU A 61 -10.39 8.23 -16.91
N VAL A 62 -9.21 8.41 -16.29
CA VAL A 62 -8.21 9.38 -16.79
C VAL A 62 -7.73 9.02 -18.20
N ARG A 63 -7.61 7.73 -18.53
CA ARG A 63 -7.17 7.29 -19.85
C ARG A 63 -8.22 7.58 -20.91
N SER A 64 -9.49 7.23 -20.66
CA SER A 64 -10.58 7.50 -21.61
C SER A 64 -10.73 9.01 -21.86
N LEU A 65 -10.70 9.82 -20.80
CA LEU A 65 -10.77 11.29 -20.92
C LEU A 65 -9.61 11.86 -21.73
N ARG A 66 -8.40 11.31 -21.59
CA ARG A 66 -7.24 11.74 -22.38
C ARG A 66 -7.34 11.31 -23.85
N GLU A 67 -7.87 10.13 -24.12
CA GLU A 67 -8.09 9.64 -25.48
C GLU A 67 -9.15 10.49 -26.20
N ASP A 68 -10.27 10.82 -25.53
CA ASP A 68 -11.30 11.70 -26.05
C ASP A 68 -10.75 13.12 -26.32
N MET A 69 -9.99 13.68 -25.39
CA MET A 69 -9.34 14.99 -25.58
C MET A 69 -8.37 15.00 -26.76
N ARG A 70 -7.62 13.92 -26.98
CA ARG A 70 -6.75 13.79 -28.16
C ARG A 70 -7.55 13.70 -29.45
N ALA A 71 -8.68 12.99 -29.45
CA ALA A 71 -9.56 12.92 -30.60
C ALA A 71 -10.13 14.31 -30.95
N ILE A 72 -10.58 15.06 -29.94
CA ILE A 72 -11.06 16.44 -30.11
C ILE A 72 -9.94 17.35 -30.61
N GLU A 73 -8.75 17.27 -30.03
CA GLU A 73 -7.59 18.08 -30.45
C GLU A 73 -7.17 17.77 -31.89
N ARG A 74 -7.23 16.49 -32.29
CA ARG A 74 -6.97 16.07 -33.67
C ARG A 74 -7.94 16.73 -34.64
N ILE A 75 -9.24 16.65 -34.39
CA ILE A 75 -10.27 17.29 -35.23
C ILE A 75 -10.05 18.82 -35.26
N ALA A 76 -9.81 19.42 -34.10
CA ALA A 76 -9.58 20.86 -33.99
C ALA A 76 -8.37 21.32 -34.84
N ARG A 77 -7.24 20.59 -34.82
CA ARG A 77 -6.04 20.94 -35.57
C ARG A 77 -6.12 20.56 -37.05
N GLU A 78 -6.56 19.33 -37.36
CA GLU A 78 -6.52 18.77 -38.72
C GLU A 78 -7.68 19.24 -39.60
N GLU A 79 -8.90 19.28 -39.04
CA GLU A 79 -10.10 19.60 -39.81
C GLU A 79 -10.46 21.08 -39.71
N LEU A 80 -10.29 21.68 -38.53
CA LEU A 80 -10.69 23.07 -38.27
C LEU A 80 -9.52 24.06 -38.29
N GLY A 81 -8.28 23.59 -38.34
CA GLY A 81 -7.08 24.45 -38.31
C GLY A 81 -6.95 25.30 -37.05
N LEU A 82 -7.65 24.94 -35.97
CA LEU A 82 -7.65 25.66 -34.70
C LEU A 82 -6.34 25.43 -33.96
N VAL A 83 -5.80 26.51 -33.40
CA VAL A 83 -4.58 26.52 -32.59
C VAL A 83 -4.87 27.09 -31.21
N LYS A 84 -4.18 26.58 -30.19
CA LYS A 84 -4.37 27.07 -28.82
C LYS A 84 -3.74 28.47 -28.66
N PRO A 85 -4.30 29.35 -27.81
CA PRO A 85 -3.68 30.64 -27.52
C PRO A 85 -2.23 30.48 -27.04
N GLY A 86 -1.29 31.13 -27.74
CA GLY A 86 0.15 31.05 -27.45
C GLY A 86 0.96 30.06 -28.30
N GLU A 87 0.33 29.34 -29.23
CA GLU A 87 1.04 28.49 -30.21
C GLU A 87 1.52 29.31 -31.43
N VAL A 88 2.70 28.97 -31.97
CA VAL A 88 3.29 29.60 -33.17
C VAL A 88 3.01 28.73 -34.39
N VAL A 89 2.37 29.30 -35.41
CA VAL A 89 2.06 28.61 -36.68
C VAL A 89 3.23 28.76 -37.64
N TYR A 90 3.73 27.63 -38.14
CA TYR A 90 4.73 27.59 -39.21
C TYR A 90 4.02 27.32 -40.54
N GLU A 91 4.06 28.28 -41.45
CA GLU A 91 3.61 28.10 -42.82
C GLU A 91 4.83 27.88 -43.72
N PHE A 92 4.92 26.71 -44.33
CA PHE A 92 6.00 26.40 -45.28
C PHE A 92 5.60 26.93 -46.65
N ILE A 93 6.16 28.09 -47.02
CA ILE A 93 6.03 28.61 -48.39
C ILE A 93 6.94 27.74 -49.28
N PRO A 94 6.40 27.02 -50.28
CA PRO A 94 7.24 26.25 -51.20
C PRO A 94 8.18 27.24 -51.89
N GLY A 95 9.48 27.04 -51.71
CA GLY A 95 10.50 27.88 -52.32
C GLY A 95 10.32 27.83 -53.82
N GLU A 96 10.22 29.00 -54.45
CA GLU A 96 10.35 29.13 -55.91
C GLU A 96 11.65 28.44 -56.33
N GLU A 97 11.50 27.25 -56.93
CA GLU A 97 12.57 26.60 -57.68
C GLU A 97 12.97 27.56 -58.79
N ARG A 98 14.12 28.22 -58.62
CA ARG A 98 14.79 29.00 -59.67
C ARG A 98 15.62 28.09 -60.54
#